data_AF-A0A961T6X1-F1
#
_entry.id   AF-A0A961T6X1-F1
#
_cell.length_a   1.000
_cell.length_b   1.000
_cell.length_c   1.000
_cell.angle_alpha   90.00
_cell.angle_beta   90.00
_cell.angle_gamma   90.00
#
_symmetry.space_group_name_H-M   'P 1'
#
loop_
_entity.id
_entity.type
_entity.pdbx_description
1 polymer ?
#
loop_
_entity_poly.entity_id
_entity_poly.type
_entity_poly.pdbx_seq_one_letter_code
_entity_poly.pdbx_strand_id
1 'polypeptide(L)' 'AGTPIEVPHEYYPENDPARKPLNRWRSHAHLLFGNWLNQAYQTTPYDLNEIGKPPDTV' A
#
# COMPACT_ATOMS: atom_id res chain seq x y z
N ALA A 1 -27.39 9.07 -10.80
CA ALA A 1 -27.26 8.33 -9.53
C ALA A 1 -28.29 7.21 -9.53
N GLY A 2 -27.93 5.98 -9.16
CA GLY A 2 -28.85 4.84 -9.19
C GLY A 2 -28.43 3.67 -10.08
N THR A 3 -27.16 3.56 -10.46
CA THR A 3 -26.66 2.33 -11.11
C THR A 3 -26.68 1.20 -10.07
N PRO A 4 -27.35 0.06 -10.34
CA PRO A 4 -27.23 -1.12 -9.51
C PRO A 4 -25.76 -1.55 -9.48
N ILE A 5 -25.17 -1.65 -8.28
CA ILE A 5 -23.79 -2.09 -8.09
C ILE A 5 -23.86 -3.49 -7.48
N GLU A 6 -23.15 -4.43 -8.09
CA GLU A 6 -23.02 -5.79 -7.57
C GLU A 6 -22.09 -5.83 -6.36
N VAL A 7 -22.26 -6.85 -5.52
CA VAL A 7 -21.38 -7.09 -4.37
C VAL A 7 -19.94 -7.32 -4.89
N PRO A 8 -18.92 -6.70 -4.28
CA PRO A 8 -17.54 -6.91 -4.71
C PRO A 8 -17.15 -8.39 -4.64
N HIS A 9 -16.62 -8.90 -5.76
CA HIS A 9 -16.23 -10.30 -5.92
C HIS A 9 -15.22 -10.74 -4.85
N GLU A 10 -15.50 -11.85 -4.17
CA GLU A 10 -14.64 -12.47 -3.14
C GLU A 10 -14.25 -11.56 -1.95
N TYR A 11 -14.95 -10.45 -1.75
CA TYR A 11 -14.66 -9.52 -0.66
C TYR A 11 -15.36 -9.94 0.64
N TYR A 12 -16.66 -10.22 0.56
CA TYR A 12 -17.47 -10.71 1.66
C TYR A 12 -17.60 -12.25 1.61
N PRO A 13 -17.53 -12.95 2.75
CA PRO A 13 -17.85 -14.37 2.79
C PRO A 13 -19.25 -14.64 2.22
N GLU A 14 -19.36 -15.59 1.29
CA GLU A 14 -20.64 -16.01 0.67
C GLU A 14 -21.43 -14.85 0.02
N ASN A 15 -20.76 -13.77 -0.40
CA ASN A 15 -21.38 -12.56 -0.95
C ASN A 15 -22.37 -11.86 -0.01
N ASP A 16 -22.28 -12.09 1.31
CA ASP A 16 -23.14 -11.46 2.32
C ASP A 16 -22.50 -10.16 2.88
N PRO A 17 -23.01 -8.96 2.55
CA PRO A 17 -22.45 -7.68 3.00
C PRO A 17 -22.60 -7.42 4.51
N ALA A 18 -23.46 -8.18 5.21
CA ALA A 18 -23.58 -8.09 6.66
C ALA A 18 -22.41 -8.78 7.38
N ARG A 19 -21.66 -9.65 6.68
CA ARG A 19 -20.50 -10.33 7.23
C ARG A 19 -19.25 -9.46 7.11
N LYS A 20 -18.30 -9.69 8.01
CA LYS A 20 -17.01 -9.00 7.96
C LYS A 20 -16.23 -9.43 6.71
N PRO A 21 -15.65 -8.49 5.93
CA PRO A 21 -14.89 -8.82 4.74
C PRO A 21 -13.55 -9.50 5.09
N LEU A 22 -13.06 -10.32 4.16
CA LEU A 22 -11.81 -11.07 4.33
C LEU A 22 -10.64 -10.27 3.77
N ASN A 23 -9.67 -9.92 4.62
CA ASN A 23 -8.45 -9.27 4.17
C ASN A 23 -7.44 -10.29 3.62
N ARG A 24 -7.53 -10.57 2.32
CA ARG A 24 -6.66 -11.53 1.62
C ARG A 24 -5.43 -10.89 0.97
N TRP A 25 -5.39 -9.56 0.86
CA TRP A 25 -4.35 -8.81 0.15
C TRP A 25 -3.28 -8.21 1.07
N ARG A 26 -3.48 -8.18 2.39
CA ARG A 26 -2.57 -7.51 3.34
C ARG A 26 -1.12 -7.96 3.20
N SER A 27 -0.84 -9.26 3.11
CA SER A 27 0.54 -9.77 3.02
C SER A 27 1.24 -9.25 1.76
N HIS A 28 0.58 -9.34 0.62
CA HIS A 28 1.09 -8.86 -0.67
C HIS A 28 1.27 -7.33 -0.69
N ALA A 29 0.38 -6.58 -0.03
CA ALA A 29 0.53 -5.13 0.11
C ALA A 29 1.81 -4.78 0.90
N HIS A 30 2.08 -5.46 2.03
CA HIS A 30 3.31 -5.24 2.79
C HIS A 30 4.56 -5.57 1.96
N LEU A 31 4.52 -6.70 1.22
CA LEU A 31 5.62 -7.08 0.34
C LEU A 31 5.85 -6.04 -0.76
N LEU A 32 4.79 -5.54 -1.39
CA LEU A 32 4.89 -4.53 -2.44
C LEU A 32 5.58 -3.27 -1.92
N PHE A 33 5.11 -2.69 -0.82
CA PHE A 33 5.69 -1.47 -0.26
C PHE A 33 7.11 -1.69 0.26
N GLY A 34 7.37 -2.81 0.94
CA GLY A 34 8.71 -3.14 1.45
C GLY A 34 9.72 -3.32 0.32
N ASN A 35 9.36 -4.09 -0.71
CA ASN A 35 10.23 -4.31 -1.86
C ASN A 35 10.45 -3.03 -2.65
N TRP A 36 9.39 -2.24 -2.88
CA TRP A 36 9.48 -0.98 -3.59
C TRP A 36 10.38 0.02 -2.87
N LEU A 37 10.20 0.21 -1.56
CA LEU A 37 11.04 1.11 -0.78
C LEU A 37 12.50 0.67 -0.77
N ASN A 38 12.76 -0.62 -0.60
CA ASN A 38 14.11 -1.17 -0.63
C ASN A 38 14.77 -0.95 -1.99
N GLN A 39 14.05 -1.19 -3.10
CA GLN A 39 14.54 -0.93 -4.44
C GLN A 39 14.82 0.56 -4.66
N ALA A 40 13.91 1.45 -4.27
CA ALA A 40 14.10 2.89 -4.38
C ALA A 40 15.34 3.36 -3.60
N TYR A 41 15.53 2.86 -2.38
CA TYR A 41 16.69 3.16 -1.55
C TYR A 41 18.01 2.67 -2.16
N GLN A 42 18.03 1.50 -2.81
CA GLN A 42 19.26 0.96 -3.41
C GLN A 42 19.62 1.59 -4.76
N THR A 43 18.62 2.03 -5.52
CA THR A 43 18.80 2.43 -6.92
C THR A 43 18.84 3.95 -7.12
N THR A 44 18.35 4.72 -6.15
CA THR A 44 18.39 6.19 -6.22
C THR A 44 19.71 6.70 -5.64
N PRO A 45 20.49 7.53 -6.35
CA PRO A 45 21.67 8.17 -5.76
C PRO A 45 21.29 9.16 -4.65
N TYR A 46 21.98 9.09 -3.51
CA TYR A 46 21.89 10.06 -2.42
C TYR A 46 23.22 10.07 -1.63
N ASP A 47 23.49 11.15 -0.89
CA ASP A 47 24.60 11.21 0.05
C ASP A 47 24.12 10.81 1.45
N LEU A 48 24.77 9.80 2.04
CA LEU A 48 24.49 9.32 3.39
C LEU A 48 24.70 10.41 4.45
N ASN A 49 25.64 11.33 4.22
CA ASN A 49 25.93 12.41 5.16
C ASN A 49 24.82 13.45 5.22
N GLU A 50 23.96 13.52 4.22
CA GLU A 50 22.85 14.49 4.15
C GLU A 50 21.57 13.99 4.83
N ILE A 51 21.53 12.71 5.21
CA ILE A 51 20.36 12.11 5.85
C ILE A 51 20.16 12.72 7.24
N GLY A 52 18.98 13.31 7.46
CA GLY A 52 18.58 13.86 8.75
C GLY A 52 19.14 15.25 9.06
N LYS A 53 19.93 15.84 8.15
CA LYS A 53 20.32 17.24 8.26
C LYS A 53 19.12 18.14 7.94
N PRO A 54 18.95 19.26 8.67
CA PRO A 54 18.03 20.30 8.22
C PRO A 54 18.50 20.80 6.84
N PRO A 55 17.59 21.15 5.92
CA PRO A 55 17.99 21.75 4.66
C PRO A 55 18.83 22.99 4.96
N ASP A 56 19.92 23.15 4.21
CA ASP A 56 20.82 24.30 4.34
C ASP A 56 19.97 25.57 4.33
N THR A 57 19.87 26.21 5.49
CA THR A 57 19.15 27.47 5.64
C THR A 57 20.07 28.52 5.06
N VAL A 58 19.73 28.99 3.86
CA VAL A 58 20.32 30.17 3.23
C VAL A 58 20.09 31.40 4.08
#